data_AF-A0A920JNQ1-F1
#
_entry.id   AF-A0A920JNQ1-F1
#
_cell.length_a   1.000
_cell.length_b   1.000
_cell.length_c   1.000
_cell.angle_alpha   90.00
_cell.angle_beta   90.00
_cell.angle_gamma   90.00
#
_symmetry.space_group_name_H-M   'P 1'
#
loop_
_entity.id
_entity.type
_entity.pdbx_description
1 polymer ?
#
loop_
_entity_poly.entity_id
_entity_poly.type
_entity_poly.pdbx_seq_one_letter_code
_entity_poly.pdbx_strand_id
1 'polypeptide(L)'
;MARHHNYPARYVNGFSAHESNGVSETHAWVEIYIEDLGWVAFDPSKKCCIDDKYVRVGCGFDFHDASMIKGLNVILMDKRV
;
A
#
# COMPACT_ATOMS: atom_id res chain seq x y z
N MET A 1 -2.72 13.76 3.57
CA MET A 1 -2.27 15.09 3.13
C MET A 1 -2.41 15.29 1.62
N ALA A 2 -1.80 14.47 0.74
CA ALA A 2 -1.89 14.63 -0.72
C ALA A 2 -3.33 14.89 -1.26
N ARG A 3 -4.28 14.01 -0.93
CA ARG A 3 -5.70 14.17 -1.32
C ARG A 3 -6.37 15.45 -0.79
N HIS A 4 -5.93 15.95 0.37
CA HIS A 4 -6.44 17.22 0.91
C HIS A 4 -5.97 18.42 0.08
N HIS A 5 -4.84 18.29 -0.60
CA HIS A 5 -4.33 19.27 -1.57
C HIS A 5 -4.73 18.93 -3.01
N ASN A 6 -5.78 18.13 -3.22
CA ASN A 6 -6.30 17.73 -4.53
C ASN A 6 -5.33 16.94 -5.42
N TYR A 7 -4.31 16.32 -4.85
CA TYR A 7 -3.49 15.37 -5.59
C TYR A 7 -4.12 13.97 -5.57
N PRO A 8 -4.29 13.30 -6.72
CA PRO A 8 -4.65 11.89 -6.74
C PRO A 8 -3.57 11.09 -6.03
N ALA A 9 -3.95 10.28 -5.06
CA ALA A 9 -3.02 9.46 -4.31
C ALA A 9 -3.63 8.11 -3.98
N ARG A 10 -2.79 7.07 -3.98
CA ARG A 10 -3.19 5.70 -3.62
C ARG A 10 -2.29 5.15 -2.54
N TYR A 11 -2.91 4.36 -1.66
CA TYR A 11 -2.20 3.53 -0.71
C TYR A 11 -1.63 2.32 -1.45
N VAL A 12 -0.40 1.95 -1.12
CA VAL A 12 0.30 0.81 -1.73
C VAL A 12 0.82 -0.09 -0.63
N ASN A 13 0.72 -1.40 -0.83
CA ASN A 13 1.37 -2.38 0.02
C ASN A 13 2.30 -3.30 -0.76
N GLY A 14 3.20 -3.93 -0.02
CA GLY A 14 4.10 -4.91 -0.57
C GLY A 14 5.21 -5.25 0.41
N PHE A 15 6.42 -5.39 -0.11
CA PHE A 15 7.61 -5.71 0.66
C PHE A 15 8.69 -4.66 0.47
N SER A 16 9.49 -4.43 1.52
CA SER A 16 10.70 -3.60 1.48
C SER A 16 11.87 -4.41 2.01
N ALA A 17 13.00 -4.42 1.31
CA ALA A 17 14.21 -5.09 1.75
C ALA A 17 15.07 -4.17 2.64
N HIS A 18 15.56 -4.71 3.76
CA HIS A 18 16.53 -4.01 4.59
C HIS A 18 17.95 -4.10 3.99
N GLU A 19 18.65 -2.97 3.93
CA GLU A 19 20.02 -2.91 3.40
C GLU A 19 21.03 -3.75 4.21
N SER A 20 20.81 -3.92 5.52
CA SER A 20 21.79 -4.52 6.42
C SER A 20 21.83 -6.04 6.37
N ASN A 21 20.75 -6.70 5.96
CA ASN A 21 20.62 -8.16 6.06
C ASN A 21 19.80 -8.83 4.94
N GLY A 22 19.26 -8.07 3.98
CA GLY A 22 18.45 -8.61 2.89
C GLY A 22 17.10 -9.19 3.34
N VAL A 23 16.72 -9.04 4.61
CA VAL A 23 15.42 -9.49 5.11
C VAL A 23 14.35 -8.54 4.57
N SER A 24 13.32 -9.12 3.95
CA SER A 24 12.16 -8.40 3.46
C SER A 24 11.07 -8.36 4.51
N GLU A 25 10.49 -7.19 4.73
CA GLU A 25 9.36 -6.97 5.63
C GLU A 25 8.12 -6.53 4.85
N THR A 26 6.94 -6.88 5.33
CA THR A 26 5.70 -6.29 4.79
C THR A 26 5.71 -4.80 5.06
N HIS A 27 5.44 -4.00 4.04
CA HIS A 27 5.50 -2.55 4.17
C HIS A 27 4.40 -1.86 3.37
N ALA A 28 4.15 -0.61 3.75
CA ALA A 28 3.16 0.24 3.11
C ALA A 28 3.73 1.62 2.83
N TRP A 29 3.37 2.16 1.67
CA TRP A 29 3.79 3.48 1.21
C TRP A 29 2.67 4.16 0.42
N VAL A 30 2.95 5.34 -0.12
CA VAL A 30 1.98 6.11 -0.89
C VAL A 30 2.52 6.41 -2.29
N GLU A 31 1.64 6.39 -3.27
CA GLU A 31 1.92 6.92 -4.59
C GLU A 31 1.02 8.12 -4.87
N ILE A 32 1.59 9.18 -5.43
CA ILE A 32 0.90 10.41 -5.81
C ILE A 32 1.01 10.55 -7.33
N TYR A 33 -0.10 10.83 -8.00
CA TYR A 33 -0.08 11.14 -9.43
C TYR A 33 0.37 12.60 -9.61
N ILE A 34 1.46 12.77 -10.35
CA ILE A 34 1.99 14.07 -10.74
C ILE A 34 1.86 14.16 -12.26
N GLU A 35 1.32 15.28 -12.74
CA GLU A 35 1.24 15.57 -14.17
C GLU A 35 2.64 15.43 -14.81
N ASP A 36 2.69 14.88 -16.02
CA ASP A 36 3.91 14.55 -16.78
C ASP A 36 4.87 13.49 -16.18
N LEU A 37 4.76 13.14 -14.90
CA LEU A 37 5.58 12.11 -14.25
C LEU A 37 4.82 10.79 -14.01
N GLY A 38 3.48 10.85 -13.95
CA GLY A 38 2.65 9.70 -13.60
C GLY A 38 2.65 9.43 -12.10
N TRP A 39 2.59 8.15 -11.71
CA TRP A 39 2.56 7.74 -10.30
C TRP A 39 3.97 7.77 -9.69
N VAL A 40 4.19 8.70 -8.76
CA VAL A 40 5.47 8.85 -8.03
C VAL A 40 5.31 8.31 -6.62
N ALA A 41 6.24 7.45 -6.21
CA ALA A 41 6.16 6.69 -4.97
C ALA A 41 7.01 7.29 -3.85
N PHE A 42 6.41 7.45 -2.67
CA PHE A 42 7.03 8.05 -1.48
C PHE A 42 6.81 7.16 -0.27
N ASP A 43 7.84 7.00 0.55
CA ASP A 43 7.77 6.38 1.87
C ASP A 43 7.95 7.43 2.98
N PRO A 44 6.86 7.90 3.61
CA PRO A 44 6.94 8.86 4.70
C PRO A 44 7.63 8.32 5.95
N SER A 45 7.62 7.00 6.16
CA SER A 45 8.25 6.36 7.32
C SER A 45 9.77 6.32 7.21
N LYS A 46 10.28 6.11 5.99
CA LYS A 46 11.71 6.09 5.66
C LYS A 46 12.22 7.44 5.12
N LYS A 47 11.32 8.41 4.92
CA LYS A 47 11.60 9.79 4.42
C LYS A 47 12.34 9.77 3.07
N CYS A 48 11.97 8.85 2.19
CA CYS A 48 12.62 8.66 0.91
C CYS A 48 11.61 8.42 -0.22
N CYS A 49 12.07 8.56 -1.46
CA CYS A 49 11.38 7.96 -2.60
C CYS A 49 11.64 6.45 -2.61
N ILE A 50 10.75 5.70 -3.24
CA ILE A 50 10.90 4.26 -3.42
C ILE A 50 12.02 3.99 -4.44
N ASP A 51 12.84 2.97 -4.17
CA ASP A 51 13.89 2.47 -5.05
C ASP A 51 13.67 0.97 -5.38
N ASP A 52 14.69 0.31 -5.90
CA ASP A 52 14.68 -1.10 -6.31
C ASP A 52 14.54 -2.10 -5.14
N LYS A 53 14.59 -1.65 -3.89
CA LYS A 53 14.38 -2.50 -2.70
C LYS A 53 12.92 -2.74 -2.35
N TYR A 54 11.98 -2.18 -3.12
CA TYR A 54 10.54 -2.32 -2.85
C TYR A 54 9.85 -3.13 -3.92
N VAL A 55 9.00 -4.05 -3.49
CA VAL A 55 8.19 -4.88 -4.37
C VAL A 55 6.72 -4.61 -4.08
N ARG A 56 6.00 -4.04 -5.06
CA ARG A 56 4.56 -3.80 -4.97
C ARG A 56 3.77 -5.10 -5.05
N VAL A 57 2.79 -5.25 -4.16
CA VAL A 57 1.80 -6.35 -4.21
C VAL A 57 0.43 -5.83 -4.62
N GLY A 58 -0.06 -4.75 -4.01
CA GLY A 58 -1.39 -4.20 -4.28
C GLY A 58 -1.48 -2.69 -4.00
N CYS A 59 -2.55 -2.06 -4.47
CA CYS A 59 -2.82 -0.65 -4.22
C CYS A 59 -4.34 -0.36 -4.21
N GLY A 60 -4.74 0.72 -3.56
CA GLY A 60 -6.14 1.11 -3.38
C GLY A 60 -6.31 2.49 -2.74
N PHE A 61 -7.54 2.88 -2.37
CA PHE A 61 -7.81 4.18 -1.76
C PHE A 61 -7.18 4.31 -0.37
N ASP A 62 -7.19 3.21 0.39
CA ASP A 62 -6.60 3.09 1.72
C ASP A 62 -6.24 1.63 2.05
N PHE A 63 -5.89 1.38 3.32
CA PHE A 63 -5.57 0.05 3.82
C PHE A 63 -6.71 -0.95 3.64
N HIS A 64 -7.98 -0.56 3.82
CA HIS A 64 -9.11 -1.48 3.69
C HIS A 64 -9.28 -1.95 2.26
N ASP A 65 -8.98 -1.12 1.27
CA ASP A 65 -9.02 -1.51 -0.14
C ASP A 65 -7.84 -2.39 -0.51
N ALA A 66 -6.64 -2.02 -0.05
CA ALA A 66 -5.40 -2.62 -0.52
C ALA A 66 -4.86 -3.74 0.39
N SER A 67 -5.45 -4.03 1.54
CA SER A 67 -4.87 -4.97 2.52
C SER A 67 -4.56 -6.33 1.88
N MET A 68 -3.34 -6.81 2.13
CA MET A 68 -2.82 -8.09 1.62
C MET A 68 -3.60 -9.28 2.20
N ILE A 69 -4.02 -9.15 3.46
CA ILE A 69 -4.80 -10.15 4.18
C ILE A 69 -6.04 -9.44 4.72
N LYS A 70 -7.22 -9.98 4.41
CA LYS A 70 -8.50 -9.49 4.93
C LYS A 70 -9.22 -10.63 5.62
N GLY A 71 -9.53 -10.46 6.90
CA GLY A 71 -10.45 -11.35 7.60
C GLY A 71 -11.88 -11.05 7.16
N LEU A 72 -12.66 -12.10 6.88
CA LEU A 72 -14.09 -11.99 6.64
C LEU A 72 -14.83 -12.74 7.74
N ASN A 73 -15.73 -12.05 8.44
CA ASN A 73 -16.66 -12.70 9.35
C ASN A 73 -17.95 -13.00 8.59
N VAL A 74 -18.20 -14.28 8.29
CA VAL A 74 -19.45 -14.71 7.65
C VAL A 74 -20.30 -15.42 8.69
N ILE A 75 -21.46 -14.85 9.01
CA ILE A 75 -22.48 -15.53 9.80
C ILE A 75 -23.28 -16.42 8.84
N LEU A 76 -23.07 -17.73 8.94
CA LEU A 76 -23.91 -18.69 8.23
C LEU A 76 -25.21 -18.86 9.01
N MET A 77 -26.30 -18.33 8.47
CA MET A 77 -27.63 -18.69 8.96
C MET A 77 -27.93 -20.12 8.52
N ASP A 78 -28.01 -21.00 9.50
CA ASP A 78 -28.43 -22.39 9.33
C ASP A 78 -29.90 -22.43 8.89
N LYS A 79 -30.14 -22.67 7.60
CA LYS A 79 -31.46 -22.99 7.07
C LYS A 79 -31.75 -24.47 7.31
N ARG A 80 -31.85 -24.89 8.58
CA ARG A 80 -32.47 -26.17 8.89
C ARG A 80 -33.98 -26.01 8.86
N VAL A 81 -34.55 -26.56 7.78
CA VAL A 81 -35.98 -26.85 7.57
C VAL A 81 -36.40 -27.96 8.52
#